data_AF-A0AA51FGU2-F1
#
_entry.id   AF-A0AA51FGU2-F1
#
_cell.length_a   1.000
_cell.length_b   1.000
_cell.length_c   1.000
_cell.angle_alpha   90.00
_cell.angle_beta   90.00
_cell.angle_gamma   90.00
#
_symmetry.space_group_name_H-M   'P 1'
#
loop_
_entity.id
_entity.type
_entity.pdbx_description
1 polymer ?
#
loop_
_entity_poly.entity_id
_entity_poly.type
_entity_poly.pdbx_seq_one_letter_code
_entity_poly.pdbx_strand_id
1 'polypeptide(L)' 'FLEGYYIILVTKRTKIAVIGSHSIYKIEDTAMIYIPKENNKVMHPDEQRYVKMFLAIDLSTNFYYSYS' A
#
# COMPACT_ATOMS: atom_id res chain seq x y z
N PHE A 1 -4.52 2.24 -11.36
CA PHE A 1 -5.44 3.33 -10.98
C PHE A 1 -6.16 3.82 -12.23
N LEU A 2 -7.50 3.83 -12.19
CA LEU A 2 -8.50 4.25 -13.20
C LEU A 2 -9.47 3.12 -13.60
N GLU A 3 -9.09 1.85 -13.44
CA GLU A 3 -9.89 0.74 -13.97
C GLU A 3 -10.53 -0.20 -12.97
N GLY A 4 -9.96 -0.30 -11.78
CA GLY A 4 -10.45 -1.14 -10.69
C GLY A 4 -9.92 -0.65 -9.35
N TYR A 5 -10.00 -1.51 -8.36
CA TYR A 5 -9.53 -1.19 -7.02
C TYR A 5 -8.22 -1.91 -6.75
N TYR A 6 -7.37 -1.28 -5.95
CA TYR A 6 -6.13 -1.87 -5.45
C TYR A 6 -6.16 -1.79 -3.93
N ILE A 7 -5.91 -2.91 -3.26
CA ILE A 7 -5.61 -2.92 -1.82
C ILE A 7 -4.10 -2.84 -1.67
N ILE A 8 -3.64 -1.92 -0.83
CA ILE A 8 -2.27 -1.89 -0.34
C ILE A 8 -2.29 -2.46 1.08
N LEU A 9 -1.70 -3.64 1.25
CA LEU A 9 -1.70 -4.37 2.49
C LEU A 9 -0.31 -4.36 3.12
N VAL A 10 -0.22 -3.97 4.38
CA VAL A 10 1.03 -4.12 5.16
C VAL A 10 1.21 -5.59 5.50
N THR A 11 2.24 -6.23 4.94
CA THR A 11 2.54 -7.66 5.11
C THR A 11 3.58 -7.90 6.21
N LYS A 12 4.48 -6.93 6.43
CA LYS A 12 5.51 -6.99 7.46
C LYS A 12 5.69 -5.66 8.16
N ARG A 13 5.99 -5.75 9.45
CA ARG A 13 6.23 -4.60 10.33
C ARG A 13 7.27 -4.92 11.39
N THR A 14 7.94 -3.89 11.87
CA THR A 14 8.86 -3.97 13.02
C THR A 14 8.43 -2.98 14.08
N LYS A 15 8.41 -3.39 15.35
CA LYS A 15 8.22 -2.44 16.46
C LYS A 15 9.52 -1.63 16.64
N ILE A 16 9.44 -0.31 16.52
CA ILE A 16 10.62 0.57 16.58
C ILE A 16 10.69 1.43 17.83
N ALA A 17 9.55 1.67 18.48
CA ALA A 17 9.50 2.48 19.69
C ALA A 17 8.27 2.13 20.54
N VAL A 18 8.31 2.56 21.80
CA VAL A 18 7.20 2.50 22.74
C VAL A 18 7.11 3.86 23.43
N ILE A 19 5.90 4.43 23.48
CA ILE A 19 5.59 5.66 24.20
C ILE A 19 4.44 5.35 25.16
N GLY A 20 4.71 5.33 26.46
CA GLY A 20 3.73 4.84 27.44
C GLY A 20 3.30 3.40 27.13
N SER A 21 1.99 3.15 27.02
CA SER A 21 1.42 1.86 26.60
C SER A 21 1.31 1.68 25.08
N HIS A 22 1.67 2.69 24.28
CA HIS A 22 1.50 2.67 22.83
C HIS A 22 2.76 2.16 22.14
N SER A 23 2.60 1.14 21.29
CA SER A 23 3.69 0.64 20.44
C SER A 23 3.66 1.31 19.07
N ILE A 24 4.81 1.77 18.60
CA ILE A 24 4.98 2.34 17.26
C ILE A 24 5.63 1.29 16.37
N TYR A 25 5.00 1.02 15.22
CA TYR A 25 5.45 0.06 14.24
C TYR A 25 5.88 0.78 12.96
N LYS A 26 7.04 0.41 12.43
CA LYS A 26 7.48 0.77 11.08
C LYS A 26 6.97 -0.28 10.09
N ILE A 27 6.50 0.18 8.93
CA ILE A 27 6.18 -0.70 7.80
C ILE A 27 7.49 -1.20 7.18
N GLU A 28 7.62 -2.52 7.00
CA GLU A 28 8.79 -3.13 6.37
C GLU A 28 8.48 -3.62 4.97
N ASP A 29 7.25 -4.10 4.76
CA ASP A 29 6.83 -4.65 3.48
C ASP A 29 5.33 -4.44 3.26
N THR A 30 4.97 -4.30 1.99
CA THR A 30 3.59 -4.11 1.55
C THR A 30 3.32 -4.92 0.29
N ALA A 31 2.12 -5.49 0.19
CA ALA A 31 1.63 -6.11 -1.03
C ALA A 31 0.55 -5.24 -1.67
N MET A 32 0.60 -5.08 -2.99
CA MET A 32 -0.48 -4.49 -3.78
C MET A 32 -1.32 -5.60 -4.41
N ILE A 33 -2.60 -5.66 -4.08
CA ILE A 33 -3.55 -6.67 -4.56
C ILE A 33 -4.57 -5.99 -5.46
N TYR A 34 -4.67 -6.43 -6.72
CA TYR A 34 -5.68 -5.94 -7.66
C TYR A 34 -7.03 -6.60 -7.40
N ILE A 35 -8.08 -5.80 -7.30
CA ILE A 35 -9.48 -6.24 -7.22
C ILE A 35 -10.17 -5.87 -8.52
N PRO A 36 -10.44 -6.86 -9.40
CA PRO A 36 -11.10 -6.60 -10.67
C PRO A 36 -12.53 -6.10 -10.45
N LYS A 37 -12.96 -5.13 -11.27
CA LYS A 37 -14.37 -4.78 -11.39
C LYS A 37 -15.04 -5.68 -12.42
N GLU A 38 -16.32 -5.99 -12.24
CA GLU A 38 -17.09 -6.89 -13.12
C GLU A 38 -17.25 -6.38 -14.57
N ASN A 39 -16.96 -5.10 -14.83
CA ASN A 39 -17.09 -4.51 -16.16
C ASN A 39 -15.78 -4.57 -16.94
N ASN A 40 -15.72 -5.50 -17.90
CA ASN A 40 -14.73 -5.63 -18.98
C ASN A 40 -14.74 -4.38 -19.89
N LYS A 41 -14.25 -3.25 -19.40
CA LYS A 41 -13.94 -2.09 -20.24
C LYS A 41 -12.54 -2.22 -20.82
N VAL A 42 -12.34 -1.56 -21.96
CA VAL A 42 -11.05 -1.39 -22.64
C VAL A 42 -10.03 -0.83 -21.65
N MET A 43 -8.86 -1.48 -21.57
CA MET A 43 -7.77 -1.09 -20.67
C MET A 43 -7.36 0.37 -20.91
N HIS A 44 -7.51 1.22 -19.90
CA HIS A 44 -7.18 2.63 -19.95
C HIS A 44 -5.67 2.78 -20.16
N PRO A 45 -5.22 3.54 -21.18
CA PRO A 45 -3.80 3.61 -21.54
C PRO A 45 -2.92 4.11 -20.38
N ASP A 46 -3.45 4.97 -19.52
CA ASP A 46 -2.71 5.48 -18.35
C ASP A 46 -2.73 4.58 -17.10
N GLU A 47 -3.48 3.47 -17.08
CA GLU A 47 -3.59 2.58 -15.90
C GLU A 47 -2.20 2.08 -15.44
N GLN A 48 -1.42 1.54 -16.36
CA GLN A 48 -0.05 1.06 -16.08
C GLN A 48 0.90 2.18 -15.68
N ARG A 49 0.72 3.39 -16.23
CA ARG A 49 1.54 4.55 -15.89
C ARG A 49 1.34 4.92 -14.43
N TYR A 50 0.09 5.02 -13.97
CA TYR A 50 -0.19 5.34 -12.57
C TYR A 50 0.22 4.22 -11.62
N VAL A 51 0.07 2.95 -11.99
CA VAL A 51 0.58 1.82 -11.20
C VAL A 51 2.09 1.93 -10.99
N LYS A 52 2.85 2.20 -12.06
CA LYS A 52 4.31 2.38 -11.96
C LYS A 52 4.68 3.59 -11.11
N MET A 53 3.96 4.71 -11.24
CA MET A 53 4.19 5.90 -10.41
C MET A 53 3.99 5.59 -8.93
N PHE A 54 2.98 4.80 -8.57
CA PHE A 54 2.75 4.39 -7.20
C PHE A 54 3.81 3.41 -6.69
N LEU A 55 4.18 2.39 -7.47
CA LEU A 55 5.21 1.41 -7.11
C LEU A 55 6.61 2.02 -6.99
N ALA A 56 6.84 3.21 -7.56
CA ALA A 56 8.07 3.96 -7.36
C ALA A 56 8.18 4.60 -5.97
N ILE A 57 7.07 4.68 -5.22
CA ILE A 57 7.07 5.15 -3.84
C ILE A 57 7.50 3.99 -2.93
N ASP A 58 8.56 4.21 -2.16
CA ASP A 58 8.99 3.25 -1.15
C ASP A 58 8.13 3.38 0.12
N LEU A 59 7.15 2.48 0.25
CA LEU A 59 6.26 2.42 1.41
C LEU A 59 6.93 1.84 2.67
N SER A 60 8.11 1.23 2.56
CA SER A 60 8.90 0.78 3.71
C SER A 60 9.69 1.93 4.35
N THR A 61 9.80 3.06 3.67
CA THR A 61 10.55 4.22 4.14
C THR A 61 9.60 5.30 4.66
N ASN A 62 9.79 5.68 5.93
CA ASN A 62 9.07 6.76 6.61
C ASN A 62 7.58 6.53 6.93
N PHE A 63 7.05 5.31 6.77
CA PHE A 63 5.68 5.00 7.18
C PHE A 63 5.64 4.26 8.53
N TYR A 64 4.87 4.83 9.46
CA TYR A 64 4.73 4.34 10.82
C TYR A 64 3.27 4.39 11.27
N TYR A 65 2.89 3.51 12.19
CA TYR A 65 1.56 3.53 12.78
C TYR A 65 1.55 2.97 14.21
N SER A 66 0.45 3.22 14.92
CA SER A 66 0.09 2.54 16.17
C SER A 66 -1.32 1.96 16.04
N TYR A 67 -1.61 0.88 16.76
CA TYR A 67 -2.96 0.29 16.82
C TYR A 67 -3.82 0.85 17.95
N SER A 68 -3.18 1.57 18.86
CA SER A 68 -3.78 2.10 20.08
C SER A 68 -4.17 3.55 19.90
#